data_AF-A0A3L7PWW4-F1
#
_entry.id   AF-A0A3L7PWW4-F1
#
_cell.length_a   1.000
_cell.length_b   1.000
_cell.length_c   1.000
_cell.angle_alpha   90.00
_cell.angle_beta   90.00
_cell.angle_gamma   90.00
#
_symmetry.space_group_name_H-M   'P 1'
#
loop_
_entity.id
_entity.type
_entity.pdbx_description
1 polymer ?
#
loop_
_entity_poly.entity_id
_entity_poly.type
_entity_poly.pdbx_seq_one_letter_code
_entity_poly.pdbx_strand_id
1 'polypeptide(L)'
;MFPAPEQPTAKLTNWLGSLTDEELLDRWVFCREELTEVGKSGTAHEMEKRGLTASHQELHRKAWEGRLWRDSKGLTRVCHRCNRMATSRKWSIRKIFRLIPLIPIRIACCPDHGS
;
A
#
# COMPACT_ATOMS: atom_id res chain seq x y z
N MET A 1 -25.85 0.91 -9.71
CA MET A 1 -25.06 -0.31 -9.43
C MET A 1 -23.75 0.16 -8.80
N PHE A 2 -23.63 0.06 -7.48
CA PHE A 2 -22.44 0.52 -6.74
C PHE A 2 -21.25 -0.40 -7.07
N PRO A 3 -20.01 0.12 -7.21
CA PRO A 3 -18.86 -0.76 -7.32
C PRO A 3 -18.76 -1.59 -6.04
N ALA A 4 -18.57 -2.90 -6.22
CA ALA A 4 -18.37 -3.86 -5.15
C ALA A 4 -17.30 -3.34 -4.16
N PRO A 5 -17.40 -3.71 -2.86
CA PRO A 5 -16.35 -3.38 -1.89
C PRO A 5 -15.02 -3.85 -2.45
N GLU A 6 -14.07 -2.90 -2.56
CA GLU A 6 -12.69 -3.17 -2.97
C GLU A 6 -12.20 -4.41 -2.22
N GLN A 7 -12.00 -5.49 -2.95
CA GLN A 7 -11.43 -6.70 -2.39
C GLN A 7 -10.09 -6.33 -1.74
N PRO A 8 -9.73 -6.93 -0.58
CA PRO A 8 -8.39 -6.75 -0.02
C PRO A 8 -7.39 -7.00 -1.14
N THR A 9 -6.56 -6.00 -1.43
CA THR A 9 -5.85 -5.94 -2.70
C THR A 9 -5.03 -7.21 -2.90
N ALA A 10 -5.41 -8.04 -3.88
CA ALA A 10 -4.70 -9.27 -4.29
C ALA A 10 -3.22 -9.03 -4.65
N LYS A 11 -2.77 -7.77 -4.70
CA LYS A 11 -1.39 -7.33 -4.89
C LYS A 11 -0.46 -7.63 -3.72
N LEU A 12 -0.98 -8.02 -2.56
CA LEU A 12 -0.14 -8.37 -1.40
C LEU A 12 0.30 -9.86 -1.39
N THR A 13 0.40 -10.51 -2.54
CA THR A 13 0.71 -11.95 -2.63
C THR A 13 2.22 -12.28 -2.62
N ASN A 14 2.63 -12.92 -1.52
CA ASN A 14 3.58 -14.03 -1.37
C ASN A 14 5.09 -13.93 -1.65
N TRP A 15 5.66 -12.84 -2.17
CA TRP A 15 7.14 -12.72 -2.25
C TRP A 15 7.68 -11.69 -1.27
N LEU A 16 7.75 -12.08 0.01
CA LEU A 16 8.30 -11.23 1.08
C LEU A 16 9.82 -11.09 0.99
N GLY A 17 10.53 -12.12 0.51
CA GLY A 17 11.99 -12.12 0.41
C GLY A 17 12.57 -11.12 -0.59
N SER A 18 11.79 -10.69 -1.59
CA SER A 18 12.20 -9.67 -2.57
C SER A 18 11.82 -8.25 -2.16
N LEU A 19 11.07 -8.08 -1.06
CA LEU A 19 10.70 -6.75 -0.58
C LEU A 19 11.92 -6.05 0.01
N THR A 20 11.97 -4.74 -0.16
CA THR A 20 12.86 -3.85 0.59
C THR A 20 12.42 -3.74 2.04
N ASP A 21 13.31 -3.27 2.91
CA ASP A 21 12.99 -3.07 4.33
C ASP A 21 11.88 -2.03 4.53
N GLU A 22 11.87 -0.99 3.69
CA GLU A 22 10.79 0.00 3.64
C GLU A 22 9.45 -0.64 3.30
N GLU A 23 9.39 -1.54 2.33
CA GLU A 23 8.14 -2.22 1.93
C GLU A 23 7.64 -3.21 2.99
N LEU A 24 8.54 -3.86 3.72
CA LEU A 24 8.19 -4.70 4.87
C LEU A 24 7.64 -3.85 6.02
N LEU A 25 8.28 -2.72 6.32
CA LEU A 25 7.82 -1.79 7.34
C LEU A 25 6.48 -1.16 6.96
N ASP A 26 6.30 -0.76 5.70
CA ASP A 26 5.03 -0.24 5.17
C ASP A 26 3.88 -1.23 5.41
N ARG A 27 4.09 -2.51 5.04
CA ARG A 27 3.12 -3.57 5.25
C ARG A 27 2.77 -3.76 6.72
N TRP A 28 3.78 -3.81 7.58
CA TRP A 28 3.59 -4.13 9.00
C TRP A 28 3.04 -2.95 9.81
N VAL A 29 3.43 -1.73 9.50
CA VAL A 29 3.04 -0.54 10.25
C VAL A 29 1.68 -0.01 9.79
N PHE A 30 1.38 -0.03 8.49
CA PHE A 30 0.19 0.63 7.94
C PHE A 30 -0.86 -0.32 7.37
N CYS A 31 -0.49 -1.52 6.92
CA CYS A 31 -1.41 -2.46 6.27
C CYS A 31 -1.64 -3.75 7.06
N ARG A 32 -1.20 -3.83 8.32
CA ARG A 32 -1.26 -5.07 9.12
C ARG A 32 -2.67 -5.63 9.28
N GLU A 33 -3.67 -4.78 9.38
CA GLU A 33 -5.08 -5.19 9.51
C GLU A 33 -5.63 -5.79 8.21
N GLU A 34 -5.06 -5.42 7.06
CA GLU A 34 -5.45 -5.93 5.74
C GLU A 34 -4.68 -7.21 5.35
N LEU A 35 -3.66 -7.60 6.12
CA LEU A 35 -2.91 -8.84 5.92
C LEU A 35 -3.70 -10.05 6.43
N THR A 36 -3.64 -11.15 5.66
CA THR A 36 -4.06 -12.46 6.15
C THR A 36 -3.15 -12.94 7.29
N GLU A 37 -3.59 -13.90 8.11
CA GLU A 37 -2.76 -14.44 9.19
C GLU A 37 -1.43 -15.02 8.68
N VAL A 38 -1.44 -15.67 7.51
CA VAL A 38 -0.22 -16.13 6.83
C VAL A 38 0.67 -14.96 6.37
N GLY A 39 0.06 -13.88 5.89
CA GLY A 39 0.79 -12.67 5.53
C GLY A 39 1.43 -11.98 6.74
N LYS A 40 0.74 -11.96 7.89
CA LYS A 40 1.27 -11.43 9.15
C LYS A 40 2.45 -12.27 9.64
N SER A 41 2.30 -13.59 9.73
CA SER A 41 3.37 -14.47 10.21
C SER A 41 4.59 -14.42 9.29
N GLY A 42 4.40 -14.45 7.97
CA GLY A 42 5.49 -14.33 7.01
C GLY A 42 6.21 -12.98 7.12
N THR A 43 5.46 -11.87 7.22
CA THR A 43 6.05 -10.53 7.31
C THR A 43 6.85 -10.38 8.61
N ALA A 44 6.29 -10.85 9.74
CA ALA A 44 6.98 -10.85 11.02
C ALA A 44 8.29 -11.65 10.98
N HIS A 45 8.26 -12.84 10.37
CA HIS A 45 9.44 -13.70 10.23
C HIS A 45 10.55 -13.03 9.38
N GLU A 46 10.20 -12.43 8.24
CA GLU A 46 11.18 -11.71 7.41
C GLU A 46 11.71 -10.45 8.09
N MET A 47 10.88 -9.73 8.86
CA MET A 47 11.33 -8.60 9.66
C MET A 47 12.32 -9.02 10.76
N GLU A 48 12.03 -10.11 11.47
CA GLU A 48 12.91 -10.67 12.49
C GLU A 48 14.26 -11.09 11.89
N LYS A 49 14.23 -11.83 10.78
CA LYS A 49 15.42 -12.27 10.03
C LYS A 49 16.31 -11.11 9.61
N ARG A 50 15.75 -9.94 9.33
CA ARG A 50 16.47 -8.72 8.92
C ARG A 50 16.78 -7.77 10.08
N GLY A 51 16.41 -8.12 11.31
CA GLY A 51 16.65 -7.27 12.49
C GLY A 51 15.79 -6.01 12.55
N LEU A 52 14.63 -5.98 11.88
CA LEU A 52 13.70 -4.84 11.88
C LEU A 52 12.90 -4.79 13.18
N THR A 53 13.49 -4.17 14.20
CA THR A 53 12.92 -4.05 15.56
C THR A 53 11.75 -3.06 15.66
N ALA A 54 11.10 -3.03 16.83
CA ALA A 54 10.07 -2.03 17.16
C ALA A 54 10.56 -0.57 17.04
N SER A 55 11.86 -0.32 17.25
CA SER A 55 12.44 1.02 17.06
C SER A 55 12.40 1.45 15.59
N HIS A 56 12.68 0.54 14.66
CA HIS A 56 12.57 0.80 13.22
C HIS A 56 11.11 1.07 12.83
N GLN A 57 10.17 0.32 13.40
CA GLN A 57 8.73 0.53 13.16
C GLN A 57 8.29 1.92 13.64
N GLU A 58 8.76 2.36 14.81
CA GLU A 58 8.46 3.68 15.36
C GLU A 58 9.04 4.81 14.49
N LEU A 59 10.31 4.69 14.11
CA LEU A 59 10.98 5.66 13.25
C LEU A 59 10.29 5.77 11.90
N HIS A 60 9.93 4.62 11.31
CA HIS A 60 9.18 4.56 10.06
C HIS A 60 7.81 5.21 10.21
N ARG A 61 7.07 4.90 11.28
CA ARG A 61 5.77 5.52 11.55
C ARG A 61 5.86 7.05 11.62
N LYS A 62 6.85 7.57 12.35
CA LYS A 62 7.10 9.01 12.48
C LYS A 62 7.47 9.66 11.15
N ALA A 63 8.29 9.00 10.32
CA ALA A 63 8.68 9.53 9.01
C ALA A 63 7.49 9.76 8.06
N TRP A 64 6.41 8.98 8.24
CA TRP A 64 5.19 9.03 7.44
C TRP A 64 4.02 9.74 8.12
N GLU A 65 4.18 10.15 9.37
CA GLU A 65 3.14 10.83 10.14
C GLU A 65 2.69 12.12 9.43
N GLY A 66 1.37 12.26 9.24
CA GLY A 66 0.78 13.40 8.52
C GLY A 66 1.00 13.43 7.00
N ARG A 67 1.75 12.49 6.42
CA ARG A 67 2.04 12.44 4.96
C ARG A 67 1.18 11.44 4.20
N LEU A 68 0.62 10.46 4.90
CA LEU A 68 -0.17 9.39 4.31
C LEU A 68 -1.56 9.87 3.91
N TRP A 69 -1.96 9.57 2.68
CA TRP A 69 -3.34 9.73 2.29
C TRP A 69 -4.18 8.60 2.88
N ARG A 70 -5.22 8.98 3.61
CA ARG A 70 -6.20 8.07 4.20
C ARG A 70 -7.52 8.21 3.48
N ASP A 71 -8.20 7.09 3.27
CA ASP A 71 -9.54 7.09 2.69
C ASP A 71 -10.60 7.55 3.72
N SER A 72 -11.87 7.57 3.29
CA SER A 72 -12.99 7.96 4.17
C SER A 72 -13.22 7.01 5.35
N LYS A 73 -12.57 5.85 5.39
CA LYS A 73 -12.58 4.90 6.50
C LYS A 73 -11.35 5.05 7.39
N GLY A 74 -10.46 5.99 7.10
CA GLY A 74 -9.21 6.20 7.82
C GLY A 74 -8.10 5.23 7.45
N LEU A 75 -8.29 4.39 6.42
CA LEU A 75 -7.32 3.38 6.00
C LEU A 75 -6.27 3.99 5.07
N THR A 76 -5.00 3.68 5.34
CA THR A 76 -3.89 4.00 4.45
C THR A 76 -3.99 3.14 3.20
N ARG A 77 -3.90 3.77 2.02
CA ARG A 77 -3.91 3.03 0.75
C ARG A 77 -2.51 2.95 0.15
N VAL A 78 -2.30 1.89 -0.64
CA VAL A 78 -1.09 1.70 -1.43
C VAL A 78 -1.20 2.41 -2.78
N CYS A 79 -0.05 2.73 -3.37
CA CYS A 79 0.05 3.26 -4.72
C CYS A 79 -0.48 2.25 -5.74
N HIS A 80 -1.29 2.74 -6.67
CA HIS A 80 -1.82 1.92 -7.75
C HIS A 80 -0.72 1.28 -8.65
N ARG A 81 0.48 1.86 -8.69
CA ARG A 81 1.59 1.41 -9.56
C ARG A 81 2.62 0.50 -8.87
N CYS A 82 3.09 0.84 -7.68
CA CYS A 82 4.27 0.19 -7.06
C CYS A 82 4.06 -0.30 -5.62
N ASN A 83 2.82 -0.39 -5.13
CA ASN A 83 2.48 -0.90 -3.79
C ASN A 83 3.06 -0.12 -2.58
N ARG A 84 3.89 0.91 -2.78
CA ARG A 84 4.32 1.85 -1.72
C ARG A 84 3.15 2.64 -1.13
N MET A 85 3.31 3.18 0.08
CA MET A 85 2.27 4.02 0.68
C MET A 85 1.89 5.22 -0.20
N ALA A 86 0.58 5.44 -0.35
CA ALA A 86 0.06 6.58 -1.08
C ALA A 86 0.07 7.83 -0.20
N THR A 87 0.54 8.94 -0.76
CA THR A 87 0.54 10.27 -0.15
C THR A 87 -0.47 11.21 -0.78
N SER A 88 -0.96 10.87 -1.97
CA SER A 88 -1.88 11.73 -2.71
C SER A 88 -2.88 10.93 -3.54
N ARG A 89 -3.92 11.61 -4.01
CA ARG A 89 -4.92 11.08 -4.92
C ARG A 89 -4.93 11.89 -6.21
N LYS A 90 -4.72 11.22 -7.34
CA LYS A 90 -4.67 11.85 -8.67
C LYS A 90 -5.76 11.34 -9.60
N TRP A 91 -6.15 12.18 -10.55
CA TRP A 91 -6.98 11.77 -11.67
C TRP A 91 -6.16 10.95 -12.66
N SER A 92 -6.74 9.85 -13.12
CA SER A 92 -6.21 9.00 -14.16
C SER A 92 -7.33 8.61 -15.11
N ILE A 93 -6.98 8.35 -16.36
CA ILE A 93 -7.94 7.95 -17.39
C ILE A 93 -7.82 6.44 -17.57
N ARG A 94 -8.86 5.71 -17.16
CA ARG A 94 -8.93 4.27 -17.43
C ARG A 94 -9.33 4.07 -18.89
N LYS A 95 -8.44 3.49 -19.70
CA LYS A 95 -8.75 3.11 -21.08
C LYS A 95 -9.56 1.81 -21.07
N ILE A 96 -10.73 1.82 -21.67
CA ILE A 96 -11.51 0.61 -21.96
C ILE A 96 -11.14 0.17 -23.39
N PHE A 97 -10.85 -1.13 -23.58
CA PHE A 97 -10.43 -1.71 -24.87
C PHE A 97 -9.25 -1.00 -25.58
N ARG A 98 -8.32 -0.41 -24.82
CA ARG A 98 -7.12 0.33 -25.33
C ARG A 98 -7.41 1.53 -26.27
N LEU A 99 -8.65 1.77 -26.70
CA LEU A 99 -8.98 2.83 -27.66
C LEU A 99 -9.86 3.97 -27.11
N ILE A 100 -10.68 3.76 -26.09
CA ILE A 100 -11.65 4.79 -25.67
C ILE A 100 -11.39 5.25 -24.22
N PRO A 101 -10.95 6.51 -24.01
CA PRO A 101 -10.75 7.10 -22.69
C PRO A 101 -12.11 7.48 -22.09
N LEU A 102 -12.80 6.56 -21.43
CA LEU A 102 -14.22 6.75 -21.10
C LEU A 102 -14.50 7.18 -19.67
N ILE A 103 -13.61 6.94 -18.70
CA ILE A 103 -13.94 7.20 -17.29
C ILE A 103 -12.74 7.80 -16.55
N PRO A 104 -12.82 9.08 -16.11
CA PRO A 104 -11.85 9.63 -15.19
C PRO A 104 -12.02 8.93 -13.84
N ILE A 105 -10.94 8.34 -13.35
CA ILE A 105 -10.89 7.66 -12.05
C ILE A 105 -9.87 8.34 -11.15
N ARG A 106 -10.14 8.39 -9.85
CA ARG A 106 -9.16 8.88 -8.88
C ARG A 106 -8.37 7.72 -8.28
N ILE A 107 -7.08 7.65 -8.57
CA ILE A 107 -6.16 6.63 -8.07
C ILE A 107 -5.26 7.17 -6.95
N ALA A 108 -4.90 6.30 -6.01
CA ALA A 108 -3.94 6.60 -4.96
C ALA A 108 -2.50 6.46 -5.49
N CYS A 109 -1.64 7.43 -5.20
CA CYS A 109 -0.26 7.49 -5.69
C CYS A 109 0.74 7.77 -4.56
N CYS A 110 1.91 7.13 -4.62
CA CYS A 110 3.08 7.46 -3.79
C CYS A 110 3.78 8.72 -4.33
N PRO A 111 4.76 9.29 -3.61
CA PRO A 111 5.51 10.47 -4.07
C PRO A 111 6.15 10.29 -5.45
N ASP A 112 6.67 9.09 -5.73
CA ASP A 112 7.38 8.78 -7.00
C ASP A 112 6.45 8.75 -8.21
N HIS A 113 5.17 8.38 -8.01
CA HIS A 113 4.16 8.26 -9.07
C HIS A 113 3.09 9.36 -8.98
N GLY A 114 3.28 10.28 -8.04
CA GLY A 114 2.39 11.38 -7.68
C GLY A 114 2.93 12.74 -8.13
N SER A 115 3.95 12.78 -8.99
CA SER A 115 4.43 13.96 -9.72
C SER A 115 3.76 14.08 -11.09
#